data_AF-A0A519W5Z6-F1
#
_entry.id   AF-A0A519W5Z6-F1
#
_cell.length_a   1.000
_cell.length_b   1.000
_cell.length_c   1.000
_cell.angle_alpha   90.00
_cell.angle_beta   90.00
_cell.angle_gamma   90.00
#
_symmetry.space_group_name_H-M   'P 1'
#
loop_
_entity.id
_entity.type
_entity.pdbx_description
1 polymer ?
#
loop_
_entity_poly.entity_id
_entity_poly.type
_entity_poly.pdbx_seq_one_letter_code
_entity_poly.pdbx_strand_id
1 'polypeptide(L)'
;MAQTNIAGVYKRSTGNPEGGNTFFIFDNHKFAVAFFGGVIVGTWMVENNTIYFTPNVKEHSFYIYGRHNKDLKDSSKIYFQGFNEEKTFVGLGKKQAEKPLLTSVFNDNPNCVPYPSVAKFGEIPAQILFTDLPYGNEEAKRAMYTFDNSEKYNDFVAYYVKDDLERRPFDAKLKGDKIYFGYDESGTTKYPLPTKGEDFEFIKKL
;
A
#
# COMPACT_ATOMS: atom_id res chain seq x y z
N MET A 1 -18.07 -29.61 13.77
CA MET A 1 -18.91 -28.53 13.21
C MET A 1 -18.57 -28.42 11.74
N ALA A 2 -19.55 -28.53 10.84
CA ALA A 2 -19.29 -28.40 9.40
C ALA A 2 -18.83 -26.96 9.12
N GLN A 3 -17.62 -26.83 8.56
CA GLN A 3 -17.09 -25.54 8.12
C GLN A 3 -18.00 -25.02 7.00
N THR A 4 -18.71 -23.92 7.24
CA THR A 4 -19.55 -23.31 6.20
C THR A 4 -18.65 -22.91 5.03
N ASN A 5 -18.80 -23.59 3.89
CA ASN A 5 -18.03 -23.27 2.70
C ASN A 5 -18.51 -21.94 2.13
N ILE A 6 -17.76 -20.87 2.39
CA ILE A 6 -17.99 -19.53 1.85
C ILE A 6 -17.11 -19.21 0.63
N ALA A 7 -16.32 -20.16 0.13
CA ALA A 7 -15.43 -19.91 -1.00
C ALA A 7 -16.24 -19.70 -2.28
N GLY A 8 -16.01 -18.59 -2.95
CA GLY A 8 -16.84 -18.11 -4.04
C GLY A 8 -16.50 -16.69 -4.47
N VAL A 9 -17.22 -16.23 -5.47
CA VAL A 9 -17.18 -14.85 -5.95
C VAL A 9 -18.43 -14.11 -5.47
N TYR A 10 -18.25 -12.92 -4.91
CA TYR A 10 -19.31 -12.06 -4.42
C TYR A 10 -19.17 -10.70 -5.10
N LYS A 11 -20.15 -10.32 -5.91
CA LYS A 11 -20.14 -9.07 -6.69
C LYS A 11 -21.04 -8.04 -6.03
N ARG A 12 -20.44 -6.93 -5.58
CA ARG A 12 -21.16 -5.82 -4.96
C ARG A 12 -21.16 -4.62 -5.89
N SER A 13 -22.33 -4.19 -6.32
CA SER A 13 -22.48 -2.91 -7.00
C SER A 13 -22.33 -1.77 -6.00
N THR A 14 -21.59 -0.72 -6.36
CA THR A 14 -21.47 0.51 -5.56
C THR A 14 -22.49 1.58 -6.00
N GLY A 15 -23.26 1.32 -7.07
CA GLY A 15 -24.14 2.32 -7.69
C GLY A 15 -23.41 3.39 -8.51
N ASN A 16 -22.08 3.37 -8.55
CA ASN A 16 -21.27 4.28 -9.35
C ASN A 16 -20.92 3.70 -10.74
N PRO A 17 -20.81 4.56 -11.78
CA PRO A 17 -20.48 4.13 -13.14
C PRO A 17 -19.06 3.56 -13.27
N GLU A 18 -18.17 3.85 -12.31
CA GLU A 18 -16.81 3.31 -12.22
C GLU A 18 -16.78 1.80 -11.88
N GLY A 19 -17.92 1.23 -11.45
CA GLY A 19 -18.09 -0.20 -11.25
C GLY A 19 -18.21 -0.64 -9.79
N GLY A 20 -18.33 -1.94 -9.61
CA GLY A 20 -18.50 -2.58 -8.30
C GLY A 20 -17.25 -3.27 -7.79
N ASN A 21 -17.29 -3.70 -6.52
CA ASN A 21 -16.24 -4.50 -5.91
C ASN A 21 -16.53 -5.99 -6.16
N THR A 22 -15.52 -6.73 -6.61
CA THR A 22 -15.61 -8.19 -6.76
C THR A 22 -14.73 -8.85 -5.71
N PHE A 23 -15.37 -9.54 -4.77
CA PHE A 23 -14.69 -10.31 -3.73
C PHE A 23 -14.50 -11.75 -4.23
N PHE A 24 -13.27 -12.23 -4.17
CA PHE A 24 -12.90 -13.62 -4.36
C PHE A 24 -12.51 -14.17 -2.99
N ILE A 25 -13.26 -15.15 -2.50
CA ILE A 25 -12.98 -15.85 -1.24
C ILE A 25 -12.52 -17.26 -1.59
N PHE A 26 -11.33 -17.64 -1.15
CA PHE A 26 -10.72 -18.92 -1.46
C PHE A 26 -10.80 -19.89 -0.28
N ASP A 27 -10.87 -21.19 -0.56
CA ASP A 27 -10.90 -22.25 0.47
C ASP A 27 -9.65 -22.29 1.36
N ASN A 28 -8.53 -21.70 0.90
CA ASN A 28 -7.26 -21.65 1.62
C ASN A 28 -7.11 -20.44 2.56
N HIS A 29 -8.23 -19.87 3.03
CA HIS A 29 -8.25 -18.70 3.93
C HIS A 29 -7.65 -17.42 3.34
N LYS A 30 -7.48 -17.34 2.01
CA LYS A 30 -7.13 -16.08 1.31
C LYS A 30 -8.35 -15.40 0.72
N PHE A 31 -8.27 -14.09 0.53
CA PHE A 31 -9.23 -13.33 -0.26
C PHE A 31 -8.55 -12.33 -1.19
N ALA A 32 -9.27 -11.92 -2.23
CA ALA A 32 -8.94 -10.77 -3.05
C ALA A 32 -10.20 -9.92 -3.30
N VAL A 33 -10.06 -8.60 -3.27
CA VAL A 33 -11.10 -7.64 -3.65
C VAL A 33 -10.59 -6.86 -4.84
N ALA A 34 -11.16 -7.12 -6.01
CA ALA A 34 -10.88 -6.34 -7.21
C ALA A 34 -11.87 -5.18 -7.29
N PHE A 35 -11.35 -3.98 -7.57
CA PHE A 35 -12.13 -2.75 -7.74
C PHE A 35 -11.47 -1.89 -8.83
N PHE A 36 -12.13 -0.79 -9.19
CA PHE A 36 -11.57 0.12 -10.18
C PHE A 36 -10.25 0.73 -9.66
N GLY A 37 -9.15 0.44 -10.34
CA GLY A 37 -7.82 0.97 -9.98
C GLY A 37 -6.98 0.08 -9.07
N GLY A 38 -7.45 -1.09 -8.64
CA GLY A 38 -6.62 -1.94 -7.79
C GLY A 38 -7.19 -3.29 -7.35
N VAL A 39 -6.37 -3.96 -6.53
CA VAL A 39 -6.72 -5.19 -5.83
C VAL A 39 -6.22 -5.13 -4.39
N ILE A 40 -7.09 -5.48 -3.44
CA ILE A 40 -6.72 -5.72 -2.05
C ILE A 40 -6.69 -7.23 -1.83
N VAL A 41 -5.62 -7.75 -1.25
CA VAL A 41 -5.49 -9.16 -0.91
C VAL A 41 -5.22 -9.33 0.57
N GLY A 42 -5.58 -10.47 1.13
CA GLY A 42 -5.38 -10.74 2.55
C GLY A 42 -5.88 -12.11 2.97
N THR A 43 -6.11 -12.27 4.27
CA THR A 43 -6.63 -13.51 4.87
C THR A 43 -8.02 -13.32 5.46
N TRP A 44 -8.76 -14.41 5.60
CA TRP A 44 -10.08 -14.39 6.23
C TRP A 44 -10.28 -15.54 7.22
N MET A 45 -11.13 -15.29 8.22
CA MET A 45 -11.60 -16.28 9.18
C MET A 45 -13.09 -16.10 9.48
N VAL A 46 -13.73 -17.15 9.99
CA VAL A 46 -15.14 -17.11 10.41
C VAL A 46 -15.24 -17.39 11.90
N GLU A 47 -15.95 -16.52 12.61
CA GLU A 47 -16.28 -16.68 14.02
C GLU A 47 -17.71 -16.16 14.27
N ASN A 48 -18.55 -16.95 14.94
CA ASN A 48 -19.94 -16.57 15.29
C ASN A 48 -20.75 -15.96 14.12
N ASN A 49 -20.77 -16.64 12.97
CA ASN A 49 -21.41 -16.18 11.72
C ASN A 49 -20.92 -14.81 11.21
N THR A 50 -19.73 -14.40 11.61
CA THR A 50 -19.05 -13.19 11.13
C THR A 50 -17.78 -13.60 10.41
N ILE A 51 -17.59 -13.08 9.20
CA ILE A 51 -16.37 -13.25 8.42
C ILE A 51 -15.51 -12.04 8.71
N TYR A 52 -14.30 -12.27 9.21
CA TYR A 52 -13.30 -11.24 9.46
C TYR A 52 -12.26 -11.29 8.35
N PHE A 53 -12.05 -10.16 7.69
CA PHE A 53 -11.07 -9.98 6.63
C PHE A 53 -9.91 -9.14 7.14
N THR A 54 -8.69 -9.64 6.94
CA THR A 54 -7.44 -8.99 7.33
C THR A 54 -6.61 -8.76 6.07
N PRO A 55 -6.66 -7.55 5.47
CA PRO A 55 -5.82 -7.21 4.32
C PRO A 55 -4.33 -7.34 4.61
N ASN A 56 -3.55 -7.69 3.59
CA ASN A 56 -2.11 -7.59 3.60
C ASN A 56 -1.73 -6.10 3.63
N VAL A 57 -1.16 -5.67 4.74
CA VAL A 57 -0.56 -4.34 4.89
C VAL A 57 0.88 -4.38 4.41
N LYS A 58 1.35 -3.29 3.78
CA LYS A 58 2.77 -3.17 3.48
C LYS A 58 3.52 -2.98 4.79
N GLU A 59 4.65 -3.66 4.92
CA GLU A 59 5.45 -3.60 6.15
C GLU A 59 6.06 -2.20 6.37
N HIS A 60 6.32 -1.46 5.29
CA HIS A 60 6.98 -0.16 5.33
C HIS A 60 6.32 0.83 4.35
N SER A 61 6.24 2.11 4.74
CA SER A 61 5.73 3.18 3.87
C SER A 61 6.79 3.71 2.89
N PHE A 62 8.08 3.46 3.16
CA PHE A 62 9.19 3.94 2.34
C PHE A 62 10.03 2.79 1.79
N TYR A 63 10.33 2.87 0.51
CA TYR A 63 11.25 1.97 -0.18
C TYR A 63 12.27 2.81 -0.96
N ILE A 64 13.52 2.33 -1.01
CA ILE A 64 14.57 2.97 -1.81
C ILE A 64 15.41 1.92 -2.53
N TYR A 65 15.72 2.21 -3.78
CA TYR A 65 16.58 1.41 -4.62
C TYR A 65 17.74 2.29 -5.08
N GLY A 66 18.97 1.78 -4.96
CA GLY A 66 20.18 2.49 -5.34
C GLY A 66 20.91 1.79 -6.47
N ARG A 67 21.56 2.57 -7.33
CA ARG A 67 22.55 2.08 -8.30
C ARG A 67 23.72 3.05 -8.40
N HIS A 68 24.80 2.57 -9.02
CA HIS A 68 25.92 3.42 -9.38
C HIS A 68 25.71 4.09 -10.73
N ASN A 69 25.99 5.39 -10.78
CA ASN A 69 25.94 6.20 -11.98
C ASN A 69 27.21 7.05 -12.06
N LYS A 70 28.09 6.74 -13.03
CA LYS A 70 29.39 7.41 -13.18
C LYS A 70 29.25 8.88 -13.58
N ASP A 71 28.16 9.25 -14.25
CA ASP A 71 27.95 10.61 -14.75
C ASP A 71 27.69 11.61 -13.61
N LEU A 72 27.25 11.12 -12.45
CA LEU A 72 27.00 11.92 -11.26
C LEU A 72 28.27 12.22 -10.45
N LYS A 73 29.40 11.53 -10.73
CA LYS A 73 30.66 11.69 -9.98
C LYS A 73 30.40 11.60 -8.46
N ASP A 74 30.80 12.61 -7.70
CA ASP A 74 30.62 12.70 -6.24
C ASP A 74 29.26 13.26 -5.82
N SER A 75 28.38 13.59 -6.77
CA SER A 75 27.00 14.00 -6.50
C SER A 75 26.07 12.80 -6.50
N SER A 76 24.87 12.99 -5.95
CA SER A 76 23.80 12.00 -6.01
C SER A 76 22.49 12.60 -6.52
N LYS A 77 21.56 11.73 -6.92
CA LYS A 77 20.19 12.14 -7.24
C LYS A 77 19.18 11.14 -6.68
N ILE A 78 18.01 11.65 -6.31
CA ILE A 78 16.88 10.84 -5.88
C ILE A 78 15.68 11.22 -6.74
N TYR A 79 15.10 10.23 -7.40
CA TYR A 79 13.76 10.33 -7.98
C TYR A 79 12.74 9.96 -6.90
N PHE A 80 11.80 10.87 -6.61
CA PHE A 80 10.77 10.71 -5.60
C PHE A 80 9.43 10.37 -6.24
N GLN A 81 8.89 9.20 -5.93
CA GLN A 81 7.59 8.74 -6.40
C GLN A 81 6.61 8.55 -5.23
N GLY A 82 5.42 9.15 -5.31
CA GLY A 82 4.39 9.09 -4.26
C GLY A 82 4.61 10.06 -3.09
N PHE A 83 5.79 10.69 -2.98
CA PHE A 83 6.14 11.58 -1.86
C PHE A 83 5.27 12.86 -1.76
N ASN A 84 4.47 13.17 -2.77
CA ASN A 84 3.52 14.28 -2.79
C ASN A 84 2.11 13.89 -2.29
N GLU A 85 1.87 12.62 -1.96
CA GLU A 85 0.58 12.12 -1.46
C GLU A 85 0.33 12.47 0.01
N GLU A 86 1.39 12.71 0.77
CA GLU A 86 1.39 13.11 2.19
C GLU A 86 2.58 14.07 2.46
N LYS A 87 2.62 14.67 3.64
CA LYS A 87 3.75 15.52 4.04
C LYS A 87 4.96 14.64 4.39
N THR A 88 5.87 14.50 3.44
CA THR A 88 7.07 13.66 3.57
C THR A 88 8.35 14.49 3.73
N PHE A 89 9.36 13.89 4.36
CA PHE A 89 10.66 14.50 4.61
C PHE A 89 11.80 13.56 4.28
N VAL A 90 12.89 14.12 3.78
CA VAL A 90 14.16 13.44 3.51
C VAL A 90 15.29 14.05 4.33
N GLY A 91 16.12 13.19 4.90
CA GLY A 91 17.41 13.57 5.49
C GLY A 91 18.53 12.86 4.77
N LEU A 92 19.60 13.60 4.44
CA LEU A 92 20.85 13.02 3.98
C LEU A 92 21.87 13.18 5.08
N GLY A 93 22.40 12.05 5.56
CA GLY A 93 23.27 12.01 6.73
C GLY A 93 24.66 11.50 6.41
N LYS A 94 25.64 12.03 7.14
CA LYS A 94 26.83 11.28 7.53
C LYS A 94 26.43 10.37 8.70
N LYS A 95 26.87 9.10 8.69
CA LYS A 95 26.60 8.16 9.78
C LYS A 95 27.02 8.84 11.11
N GLN A 96 26.13 8.89 12.12
CA GLN A 96 26.34 9.48 13.47
C GLN A 96 25.90 10.95 13.73
N ALA A 97 25.09 11.58 12.89
CA ALA A 97 24.50 12.87 13.29
C ALA A 97 23.51 12.67 14.46
N GLU A 98 23.76 13.29 15.63
CA GLU A 98 22.87 13.20 16.81
C GLU A 98 21.44 13.72 16.53
N LYS A 99 21.30 14.63 15.56
CA LYS A 99 20.02 15.18 15.10
C LYS A 99 20.06 15.37 13.58
N PRO A 100 19.58 14.41 12.78
CA PRO A 100 19.55 14.58 11.34
C PRO A 100 18.61 15.72 10.96
N LEU A 101 19.08 16.62 10.09
CA LEU A 101 18.23 17.66 9.51
C LEU A 101 17.34 17.02 8.44
N LEU A 102 16.04 17.04 8.69
CA LEU A 102 15.03 16.57 7.74
C LEU A 102 14.46 17.76 6.98
N THR A 103 14.43 17.65 5.65
CA THR A 103 13.86 18.67 4.75
C THR A 103 12.63 18.09 4.09
N SER A 104 11.56 18.89 3.96
CA SER A 104 10.37 18.40 3.26
C SER A 104 10.69 18.14 1.79
N VAL A 105 10.19 17.03 1.24
CA VAL A 105 10.45 16.67 -0.18
C VAL A 105 9.71 17.61 -1.12
N PHE A 106 8.50 18.05 -0.72
CA PHE A 106 7.70 19.01 -1.46
C PHE A 106 7.26 20.16 -0.54
N ASN A 107 6.84 21.28 -1.13
CA ASN A 107 6.17 22.35 -0.42
C ASN A 107 4.79 21.88 0.09
N ASP A 108 4.22 22.62 1.04
CA ASP A 108 2.84 22.38 1.48
C ASP A 108 1.87 22.54 0.29
N ASN A 109 0.93 21.60 0.17
CA ASN A 109 -0.04 21.49 -0.94
C ASN A 109 0.62 21.57 -2.32
N PRO A 110 1.48 20.59 -2.67
CA PRO A 110 2.19 20.63 -3.94
C PRO A 110 1.21 20.44 -5.10
N ASN A 111 0.97 21.52 -5.85
CA ASN A 111 0.18 21.49 -7.07
C ASN A 111 1.10 21.50 -8.30
N CYS A 112 0.66 20.87 -9.40
CA CYS A 112 1.38 20.88 -10.68
C CYS A 112 2.84 20.39 -10.59
N VAL A 113 3.10 19.36 -9.78
CA VAL A 113 4.45 18.79 -9.63
C VAL A 113 4.93 18.23 -10.97
N PRO A 114 6.05 18.73 -11.55
CA PRO A 114 6.55 18.21 -12.80
C PRO A 114 7.05 16.77 -12.62
N TYR A 115 6.64 15.89 -13.52
CA TYR A 115 7.11 14.51 -13.56
C TYR A 115 8.29 14.37 -14.54
N PRO A 116 9.40 13.69 -14.15
CA PRO A 116 9.65 13.06 -12.85
C PRO A 116 10.18 14.06 -11.80
N SER A 117 9.80 13.84 -10.53
CA SER A 117 10.27 14.64 -9.41
C SER A 117 11.66 14.20 -8.96
N VAL A 118 12.71 14.89 -9.43
CA VAL A 118 14.11 14.52 -9.16
C VAL A 118 14.83 15.64 -8.42
N ALA A 119 15.48 15.31 -7.30
CA ALA A 119 16.41 16.20 -6.62
C ALA A 119 17.86 15.72 -6.81
N LYS A 120 18.79 16.67 -6.94
CA LYS A 120 20.23 16.42 -6.98
C LYS A 120 20.87 16.94 -5.69
N PHE A 121 21.86 16.23 -5.20
CA PHE A 121 22.58 16.54 -3.98
C PHE A 121 24.07 16.54 -4.25
N GLY A 122 24.81 17.46 -3.63
CA GLY A 122 26.22 17.69 -3.90
C GLY A 122 27.18 16.61 -3.37
N GLU A 123 26.66 15.60 -2.65
CA GLU A 123 27.45 14.52 -2.08
C GLU A 123 26.73 13.17 -2.21
N ILE A 124 27.50 12.09 -2.10
CA ILE A 124 26.98 10.72 -1.95
C ILE A 124 26.62 10.51 -0.48
N PRO A 125 25.33 10.33 -0.13
CA PRO A 125 24.92 10.19 1.26
C PRO A 125 25.42 8.86 1.82
N ALA A 126 25.97 8.87 3.04
CA ALA A 126 26.28 7.62 3.76
C ALA A 126 25.01 6.94 4.29
N GLN A 127 23.96 7.73 4.51
CA GLN A 127 22.66 7.30 4.98
C GLN A 127 21.56 8.20 4.42
N ILE A 128 20.42 7.60 4.12
CA ILE A 128 19.20 8.30 3.70
C ILE A 128 18.12 8.02 4.75
N LEU A 129 17.44 9.08 5.17
CA LEU A 129 16.40 9.05 6.19
C LEU A 129 15.08 9.51 5.57
N PHE A 130 14.00 8.80 5.88
CA PHE A 130 12.65 9.21 5.51
C PHE A 130 11.71 9.21 6.71
N THR A 131 10.74 10.11 6.67
CA THR A 131 9.60 10.13 7.59
C THR A 131 8.44 10.86 6.94
N ASP A 132 7.23 10.58 7.39
CA ASP A 132 5.99 11.21 6.97
C ASP A 132 5.23 11.83 8.16
N LEU A 133 4.31 12.72 7.82
CA LEU A 133 3.28 13.24 8.69
C LEU A 133 1.94 13.01 7.99
N PRO A 134 1.29 11.86 8.21
CA PRO A 134 0.01 11.53 7.60
C PRO A 134 -1.09 12.52 8.01
N TYR A 135 -1.90 12.95 7.05
CA TYR A 135 -3.02 13.85 7.27
C TYR A 135 -4.00 13.30 8.33
N GLY A 136 -4.38 14.15 9.29
CA GLY A 136 -5.32 13.80 10.37
C GLY A 136 -4.72 12.96 11.51
N ASN A 137 -3.39 12.73 11.50
CA ASN A 137 -2.71 11.97 12.56
C ASN A 137 -1.50 12.75 13.11
N GLU A 138 -1.73 14.00 13.52
CA GLU A 138 -0.68 14.92 13.97
C GLU A 138 0.02 14.48 15.28
N GLU A 139 -0.65 13.64 16.07
CA GLU A 139 -0.16 13.11 17.36
C GLU A 139 0.54 11.74 17.24
N ALA A 140 0.55 11.10 16.07
CA ALA A 140 1.22 9.83 15.91
C ALA A 140 2.74 9.94 16.12
N LYS A 141 3.29 8.94 16.83
CA LYS A 141 4.73 8.76 16.95
C LYS A 141 5.31 8.51 15.56
N ARG A 142 6.03 9.50 15.02
CA ARG A 142 6.64 9.43 13.69
C ARG A 142 7.66 8.31 13.63
N ALA A 143 7.46 7.38 12.70
CA ALA A 143 8.49 6.40 12.37
C ALA A 143 9.58 7.10 11.54
N MET A 144 10.84 6.86 11.92
CA MET A 144 12.00 7.26 11.13
C MET A 144 12.54 6.03 10.43
N TYR A 145 12.56 6.07 9.11
CA TYR A 145 13.09 5.01 8.27
C TYR A 145 14.50 5.35 7.87
N THR A 146 15.43 4.44 8.17
CA THR A 146 16.86 4.68 8.03
C THR A 146 17.45 3.67 7.05
N PHE A 147 18.09 4.16 6.00
CA PHE A 147 18.69 3.36 4.94
C PHE A 147 20.19 3.62 4.87
N ASP A 148 20.99 2.63 5.23
CA ASP A 148 22.45 2.68 5.12
C ASP A 148 22.89 2.53 3.66
N ASN A 149 23.82 3.38 3.21
CA ASN A 149 24.41 3.32 1.87
C ASN A 149 25.88 2.89 1.94
N SER A 150 26.15 1.70 2.48
CA SER A 150 27.51 1.13 2.56
C SER A 150 28.17 0.98 1.19
N GLU A 151 27.36 0.68 0.18
CA GLU A 151 27.80 0.45 -1.19
C GLU A 151 28.14 1.74 -1.94
N LYS A 152 27.83 2.92 -1.39
CA LYS A 152 28.07 4.24 -2.03
C LYS A 152 27.32 4.40 -3.36
N TYR A 153 26.06 3.95 -3.42
CA TYR A 153 25.18 4.27 -4.53
C TYR A 153 24.95 5.78 -4.61
N ASN A 154 24.72 6.30 -5.82
CA ASN A 154 24.55 7.74 -6.06
C ASN A 154 23.38 8.08 -6.99
N ASP A 155 22.66 7.08 -7.51
CA ASP A 155 21.44 7.26 -8.29
C ASP A 155 20.34 6.42 -7.64
N PHE A 156 19.31 7.09 -7.10
CA PHE A 156 18.28 6.46 -6.30
C PHE A 156 16.87 6.66 -6.88
N VAL A 157 16.04 5.65 -6.66
CA VAL A 157 14.59 5.73 -6.79
C VAL A 157 13.98 5.49 -5.41
N ALA A 158 13.30 6.50 -4.89
CA ALA A 158 12.57 6.43 -3.63
C ALA A 158 11.07 6.36 -3.91
N TYR A 159 10.39 5.43 -3.27
CA TYR A 159 8.96 5.21 -3.38
C TYR A 159 8.30 5.35 -2.01
N TYR A 160 7.30 6.22 -1.93
CA TYR A 160 6.43 6.36 -0.78
C TYR A 160 5.08 5.70 -1.08
N VAL A 161 4.55 4.99 -0.09
CA VAL A 161 3.22 4.41 -0.11
C VAL A 161 2.47 5.00 1.06
N LYS A 162 1.46 5.81 0.77
CA LYS A 162 0.52 6.28 1.77
C LYS A 162 -0.17 5.11 2.47
N ASP A 163 -0.39 5.24 3.77
CA ASP A 163 -1.24 4.31 4.50
C ASP A 163 -2.68 4.41 3.99
N ASP A 164 -3.15 3.34 3.38
CA ASP A 164 -4.42 3.31 2.68
C ASP A 164 -5.51 2.80 3.63
N LEU A 165 -6.51 3.66 3.90
CA LEU A 165 -7.68 3.31 4.70
C LEU A 165 -8.41 2.07 4.15
N GLU A 166 -8.30 1.81 2.84
CA GLU A 166 -8.90 0.65 2.18
C GLU A 166 -8.28 -0.69 2.62
N ARG A 167 -7.11 -0.67 3.27
CA ARG A 167 -6.42 -1.87 3.78
C ARG A 167 -6.68 -2.15 5.26
N ARG A 168 -7.66 -1.48 5.88
CA ARG A 168 -8.07 -1.78 7.25
C ARG A 168 -8.84 -3.11 7.33
N PRO A 169 -8.71 -3.87 8.43
CA PRO A 169 -9.57 -5.01 8.66
C PRO A 169 -11.04 -4.62 8.60
N PHE A 170 -11.86 -5.48 8.01
CA PHE A 170 -13.30 -5.29 7.88
C PHE A 170 -14.02 -6.62 8.09
N ASP A 171 -15.32 -6.54 8.35
CA ASP A 171 -16.14 -7.73 8.60
C ASP A 171 -17.40 -7.77 7.74
N ALA A 172 -17.97 -8.97 7.66
CA ALA A 172 -19.25 -9.20 7.02
C ALA A 172 -20.04 -10.29 7.77
N LYS A 173 -21.37 -10.19 7.76
CA LYS A 173 -22.24 -11.22 8.35
C LYS A 173 -22.55 -12.32 7.33
N LEU A 174 -22.46 -13.56 7.77
CA LEU A 174 -22.83 -14.74 7.00
C LEU A 174 -24.26 -15.17 7.39
N LYS A 175 -25.18 -15.20 6.44
CA LYS A 175 -26.53 -15.75 6.63
C LYS A 175 -26.92 -16.60 5.42
N GLY A 176 -27.00 -17.92 5.62
CA GLY A 176 -27.15 -18.87 4.52
C GLY A 176 -25.97 -18.78 3.54
N ASP A 177 -26.25 -18.71 2.24
CA ASP A 177 -25.24 -18.57 1.18
C ASP A 177 -24.92 -17.10 0.80
N LYS A 178 -25.40 -16.14 1.59
CA LYS A 178 -25.19 -14.71 1.35
C LYS A 178 -24.26 -14.08 2.38
N ILE A 179 -23.48 -13.12 1.90
CA ILE A 179 -22.59 -12.27 2.72
C ILE A 179 -23.15 -10.85 2.77
N TYR A 180 -23.24 -10.28 3.97
CA TYR A 180 -23.79 -8.95 4.23
C TYR A 180 -22.66 -8.04 4.72
N PHE A 181 -22.27 -7.07 3.90
CA PHE A 181 -21.23 -6.10 4.23
C PHE A 181 -21.86 -4.84 4.84
N GLY A 182 -21.40 -4.43 6.03
CA GLY A 182 -21.93 -3.24 6.71
C GLY A 182 -23.44 -3.31 6.95
N TYR A 183 -24.16 -2.26 6.54
CA TYR A 183 -25.63 -2.15 6.69
C TYR A 183 -26.43 -2.63 5.47
N ASP A 184 -25.80 -3.32 4.51
CA ASP A 184 -26.51 -3.85 3.35
C ASP A 184 -27.51 -4.94 3.79
N GLU A 185 -28.80 -4.73 3.53
CA GLU A 185 -29.88 -5.66 3.87
C GLU A 185 -30.15 -6.71 2.78
N SER A 186 -29.68 -6.48 1.55
CA SER A 186 -29.97 -7.34 0.39
C SER A 186 -29.08 -8.59 0.35
N GLY A 187 -27.86 -8.46 0.89
CA GLY A 187 -26.84 -9.50 0.92
C GLY A 187 -26.30 -9.84 -0.46
N THR A 188 -24.98 -10.04 -0.56
CA THR A 188 -24.32 -10.40 -1.81
C THR A 188 -24.39 -11.90 -2.05
N THR A 189 -24.90 -12.29 -3.22
CA THR A 189 -25.03 -13.68 -3.66
C THR A 189 -23.68 -14.30 -3.98
N LYS A 190 -23.49 -15.56 -3.54
CA LYS A 190 -22.33 -16.40 -3.87
C LYS A 190 -22.42 -16.92 -5.31
N TYR A 191 -21.34 -16.72 -6.07
CA TYR A 191 -21.09 -17.39 -7.35
C TYR A 191 -19.91 -18.38 -7.21
N PRO A 192 -19.86 -19.46 -8.00
CA PRO A 192 -18.69 -20.34 -8.01
C PRO A 192 -17.41 -19.58 -8.38
N LEU A 193 -16.28 -19.99 -7.80
CA LEU A 193 -14.97 -19.54 -8.27
C LEU A 193 -14.79 -19.95 -9.75
N PRO A 194 -14.30 -19.06 -10.62
CA PRO A 194 -13.95 -19.43 -11.99
C PRO A 194 -12.92 -20.57 -12.01
N THR A 195 -12.87 -21.33 -13.10
CA THR A 195 -11.86 -22.39 -13.30
C THR A 195 -10.79 -22.01 -14.31
N LYS A 196 -11.02 -20.92 -15.07
CA LYS A 196 -10.15 -20.41 -16.13
C LYS A 196 -10.42 -18.92 -16.38
N GLY A 197 -9.47 -18.23 -16.99
CA GLY A 197 -9.55 -16.81 -17.36
C GLY A 197 -8.33 -16.05 -16.85
N GLU A 198 -7.79 -15.15 -17.68
CA GLU A 198 -6.55 -14.41 -17.38
C GLU A 198 -6.61 -13.68 -16.03
N ASP A 199 -7.69 -12.94 -15.77
CA ASP A 199 -7.90 -12.21 -14.52
C ASP A 199 -7.89 -13.15 -13.31
N PHE A 200 -8.54 -14.31 -13.43
CA PHE A 200 -8.62 -15.26 -12.33
C PHE A 200 -7.28 -15.96 -12.06
N GLU A 201 -6.53 -16.27 -13.12
CA GLU A 201 -5.17 -16.83 -13.01
C GLU A 201 -4.19 -15.82 -12.41
N PHE A 202 -4.37 -14.52 -12.67
CA PHE A 202 -3.62 -13.46 -11.99
C PHE A 202 -3.99 -13.39 -10.50
N ILE A 203 -5.28 -13.29 -10.16
CA ILE A 203 -5.75 -13.18 -8.78
C ILE A 203 -5.30 -14.38 -7.92
N LYS A 204 -5.31 -15.60 -8.48
CA LYS A 204 -4.84 -16.82 -7.78
C LYS A 204 -3.37 -16.77 -7.36
N LYS A 205 -2.54 -15.97 -8.03
CA LYS A 205 -1.10 -15.88 -7.78
C LYS A 205 -0.74 -14.82 -6.74
N LEU A 206 -1.70 -13.98 -6.32
CA LEU A 206 -1.52 -12.97 -5.27
C LEU A 206 -1.55 -13.59 -3.86
#